data_AF-A0A5K1G4U7-F1
#
_entry.id   AF-A0A5K1G4U7-F1
#
_cell.length_a   1.000
_cell.length_b   1.000
_cell.length_c   1.000
_cell.angle_alpha   90.00
_cell.angle_beta   90.00
_cell.angle_gamma   90.00
#
_symmetry.space_group_name_H-M   'P 1'
#
loop_
_entity.id
_entity.type
_entity.pdbx_description
1 polymer ?
#
loop_
_entity_poly.entity_id
_entity_poly.type
_entity_poly.pdbx_seq_one_letter_code
_entity_poly.pdbx_strand_id
1 'polypeptide(L)' 'MSEHFNQWLSLSGKIPSGLFNAMFGFHGCWQKDASTTKSLAYDGWFITLYNVELDRSHIGLQKHVKREVPSAWYPAALA' A
#
# COMPACT_ATOMS: atom_id res chain seq x y z
N MET A 1 11.99 -3.36 -7.17
CA MET A 1 11.44 -4.62 -6.62
C MET A 1 9.97 -4.48 -6.22
N SER A 2 9.60 -3.51 -5.35
CA SER A 2 8.19 -3.26 -4.98
C SER A 2 7.28 -3.03 -6.19
N GLU A 3 7.72 -2.24 -7.17
CA GLU A 3 6.96 -1.98 -8.39
C GLU A 3 6.69 -3.24 -9.23
N HIS A 4 7.68 -4.13 -9.33
CA HIS A 4 7.51 -5.41 -10.02
C HIS A 4 6.52 -6.32 -9.28
N PHE A 5 6.61 -6.35 -7.96
CA PHE A 5 5.67 -7.07 -7.10
C PHE A 5 4.25 -6.51 -7.21
N ASN A 6 4.10 -5.20 -7.35
CA ASN A 6 2.80 -4.56 -7.60
C ASN A 6 2.23 -4.93 -8.97
N GLN A 7 3.05 -4.94 -10.02
CA GLN A 7 2.62 -5.34 -11.36
C GLN A 7 2.08 -6.77 -11.39
N TRP A 8 2.69 -7.67 -10.62
CA TRP A 8 2.19 -9.06 -10.45
C TRP A 8 0.82 -9.11 -9.78
N LEU A 9 0.48 -8.12 -8.95
CA LEU A 9 -0.83 -7.97 -8.32
C LEU A 9 -1.78 -7.07 -9.13
N SER A 10 -1.44 -6.75 -10.39
CA SER A 10 -2.19 -5.79 -11.23
C SER A 10 -2.33 -4.39 -10.61
N LEU A 11 -1.42 -4.02 -9.72
CA LEU A 11 -1.31 -2.70 -9.09
C LEU A 11 -0.29 -1.84 -9.83
N SER A 12 -0.59 -0.55 -9.97
CA SER A 12 0.31 0.44 -10.56
C SER A 12 1.10 1.20 -9.49
N GLY A 13 2.33 1.58 -9.81
CA GLY A 13 3.14 2.50 -8.99
C GLY A 13 4.16 1.82 -8.09
N LYS A 14 4.88 2.65 -7.33
CA LYS A 14 6.12 2.27 -6.63
C LYS A 14 5.95 2.04 -5.12
N ILE A 15 4.82 2.44 -4.56
CA ILE A 15 4.50 2.25 -3.14
C ILE A 15 4.36 0.75 -2.89
N PRO A 16 5.11 0.16 -1.94
CA PRO A 16 5.06 -1.27 -1.70
C PRO A 16 3.66 -1.69 -1.24
N SER A 17 3.12 -2.73 -1.89
CA SER A 17 1.85 -3.34 -1.48
C SER A 17 1.94 -3.95 -0.08
N GLY A 18 0.79 -4.15 0.57
CA GLY A 18 0.73 -4.85 1.86
C GLY A 18 1.33 -6.25 1.80
N LEU A 19 1.17 -6.96 0.67
CA LEU A 19 1.75 -8.28 0.47
C LEU A 19 3.29 -8.23 0.40
N PHE A 20 3.87 -7.23 -0.29
CA PHE A 20 5.31 -6.99 -0.28
C PHE A 20 5.81 -6.69 1.14
N ASN A 21 5.12 -5.81 1.86
CA ASN A 21 5.50 -5.42 3.21
C ASN A 21 5.48 -6.61 4.17
N ALA A 22 4.42 -7.43 4.12
CA ALA A 22 4.32 -8.64 4.94
C ALA A 22 5.43 -9.65 4.61
N MET A 23 5.75 -9.82 3.32
CA MET A 23 6.79 -10.77 2.88
C MET A 23 8.19 -10.41 3.37
N PHE A 24 8.56 -9.12 3.35
CA PHE A 24 9.89 -8.65 3.74
C PHE A 24 9.95 -8.07 5.16
N GLY A 25 8.86 -8.16 5.93
CA GLY A 25 8.80 -7.71 7.31
C GLY A 25 8.85 -6.19 7.48
N PHE A 26 8.27 -5.43 6.54
CA PHE A 26 8.14 -3.98 6.65
C PHE A 26 6.88 -3.67 7.47
N HIS A 27 7.05 -3.55 8.79
CA HIS A 27 5.94 -3.37 9.73
C HIS A 27 5.68 -1.90 10.07
N GLY A 28 6.61 -1.00 9.72
CA GLY A 28 6.55 0.41 10.05
C GLY A 28 6.28 1.30 8.84
N CYS A 29 6.87 2.49 8.89
CA CYS A 29 6.93 3.39 7.74
C CYS A 29 7.83 2.75 6.66
N TRP A 30 7.26 2.35 5.53
CA TRP A 30 7.98 1.61 4.49
C TRP A 30 9.24 2.33 4.01
N GLN A 31 9.28 3.67 4.01
CA GLN A 31 10.46 4.45 3.64
C GLN A 31 11.63 4.22 4.62
N LYS A 32 11.33 4.06 5.91
CA LYS A 32 12.34 3.82 6.95
C LYS A 32 12.84 2.37 6.90
N ASP A 33 11.94 1.42 6.70
CA ASP A 33 12.31 0.01 6.58
C ASP A 33 13.11 -0.24 5.30
N ALA A 34 12.76 0.44 4.20
CA ALA A 34 13.52 0.39 2.96
C ALA A 34 14.93 0.99 3.10
N SER A 35 15.12 2.06 3.88
CA SER A 35 16.43 2.72 4.02
C SER A 35 17.41 1.93 4.89
N THR A 36 16.92 1.13 5.84
CA THR A 36 17.75 0.24 6.68
C THR A 36 18.06 -1.09 6.01
N THR A 37 17.29 -1.45 4.99
CA THR A 37 17.44 -2.70 4.24
C THR A 37 18.58 -2.60 3.22
N LYS A 38 19.63 -3.40 3.41
CA LYS A 38 20.80 -3.40 2.51
C LYS A 38 20.58 -4.21 1.23
N SER A 39 19.89 -5.34 1.36
CA SER A 39 19.62 -6.24 0.25
C SER A 39 18.32 -6.99 0.52
N LEU A 40 17.60 -7.29 -0.56
CA LEU A 40 16.44 -8.15 -0.57
C LEU A 40 16.62 -9.17 -1.68
N ALA A 41 16.21 -10.40 -1.40
CA ALA A 41 16.14 -11.47 -2.38
C ALA A 41 14.80 -12.15 -2.25
N TYR A 42 14.26 -12.60 -3.37
CA TYR A 42 13.04 -13.38 -3.46
C TYR A 42 13.27 -14.47 -4.50
N ASP A 43 13.06 -15.71 -4.08
CA ASP A 43 13.08 -16.90 -4.94
C ASP A 43 11.85 -17.73 -4.59
N GLY A 44 11.02 -18.02 -5.59
CA GLY A 44 9.74 -18.70 -5.37
C GLY A 44 8.83 -18.67 -6.59
N TRP A 45 7.83 -19.55 -6.56
CA TRP A 45 6.81 -19.68 -7.57
C TRP A 45 5.42 -19.42 -6.97
N PHE A 46 4.62 -18.58 -7.62
CA PHE A 46 3.24 -18.34 -7.21
C PHE A 46 2.27 -19.06 -8.14
N ILE A 47 1.28 -19.72 -7.56
CA ILE A 47 0.17 -20.33 -8.28
C ILE A 47 -1.09 -19.53 -7.93
N THR A 48 -1.59 -18.75 -8.89
CA THR A 48 -2.84 -18.02 -8.73
C THR A 48 -4.01 -18.99 -8.88
N LEU A 49 -4.80 -19.17 -7.82
CA LEU A 49 -5.98 -20.04 -7.85
C LEU A 49 -7.23 -19.29 -8.31
N TYR A 50 -7.40 -18.05 -7.87
CA TYR A 50 -8.47 -17.14 -8.27
C TYR A 50 -7.98 -15.70 -8.08
N ASN A 51 -8.50 -14.78 -8.88
CA ASN A 51 -8.26 -13.35 -8.68
C ASN A 51 -9.46 -12.72 -7.98
N VAL A 52 -9.19 -11.82 -7.03
CA VAL A 52 -10.24 -10.99 -6.41
C VAL A 52 -9.96 -9.56 -6.81
N GLU A 53 -10.80 -9.04 -7.69
CA GLU A 53 -10.71 -7.65 -8.13
C GLU A 53 -11.83 -6.85 -7.48
N LEU A 54 -11.46 -5.74 -6.85
CA LEU A 54 -12.41 -4.68 -6.59
C LEU A 54 -12.68 -4.01 -7.94
N ASP A 55 -13.92 -4.08 -8.41
CA ASP A 55 -14.34 -3.26 -9.54
C ASP A 55 -13.96 -1.81 -9.22
N ARG A 56 -13.23 -1.16 -10.15
CA ARG A 56 -12.82 0.25 -10.02
C ARG A 56 -14.04 1.14 -10.24
N SER A 57 -15.05 0.95 -9.41
CA SER A 57 -16.12 1.88 -9.21
C SER A 57 -15.53 3.21 -8.74
N HIS A 58 -16.17 4.31 -9.08
CA HIS A 58 -15.81 5.63 -8.57
C HIS A 58 -16.05 5.69 -7.06
N ILE A 59 -15.11 5.13 -6.27
CA ILE A 59 -15.17 5.13 -4.82
C ILE A 59 -15.05 6.59 -4.36
N GLY A 60 -16.19 7.20 -4.09
CA GLY A 60 -16.28 8.54 -3.54
C GLY A 60 -16.43 8.49 -2.03
N LEU A 61 -15.82 9.45 -1.33
CA LEU A 61 -16.15 9.69 0.08
C LEU A 61 -17.63 10.06 0.20
N GLN A 62 -18.32 9.45 1.17
CA GLN A 62 -19.69 9.79 1.53
C GLN A 62 -19.78 11.28 1.93
N LYS A 63 -20.94 11.92 1.66
CA LYS A 63 -21.14 13.37 1.90
C LYS A 63 -20.85 13.77 3.35
N HIS A 64 -21.22 12.94 4.31
CA HIS A 64 -20.97 13.22 5.72
C HIS A 64 -19.47 13.20 6.03
N VAL A 65 -18.71 12.21 5.52
CA VAL A 65 -17.26 12.14 5.69
C VAL A 65 -16.60 13.39 5.13
N LYS A 66 -16.98 13.82 3.91
CA LYS A 66 -16.44 15.04 3.30
C LYS A 66 -16.67 16.30 4.15
N ARG A 67 -17.81 16.40 4.84
CA ARG A 67 -18.13 17.54 5.71
C ARG A 67 -17.35 17.51 7.02
N GLU A 68 -17.05 16.32 7.54
CA GLU A 68 -16.21 16.14 8.73
C GLU A 68 -14.72 16.34 8.44
N VAL A 69 -14.29 16.36 7.17
CA VAL A 69 -12.89 16.70 6.82
C VAL A 69 -12.67 18.18 7.13
N PRO A 70 -11.74 18.52 8.06
CA PRO A 70 -11.42 19.90 8.36
C PRO A 70 -10.90 20.62 7.12
N SER A 71 -11.30 21.88 6.93
CA SER A 71 -10.80 22.72 5.82
C SER A 71 -9.30 23.03 5.93
N ALA A 72 -8.73 22.89 7.12
CA ALA A 72 -7.30 23.03 7.38
C ALA A 72 -6.82 21.92 8.31
N TRP A 73 -5.68 21.33 7.98
CA TRP A 73 -5.03 20.32 8.79
C TRP A 73 -4.27 21.00 9.94
N TYR A 74 -4.70 20.78 11.18
CA TYR A 74 -4.02 21.26 12.40
C TYR A 74 -3.44 20.07 13.17
N PRO A 75 -2.19 19.64 12.87
CA PRO A 75 -1.57 18.49 13.53
C PRO A 75 -1.57 18.57 15.06
N ALA A 76 -1.42 19.79 15.60
CA ALA A 76 -1.39 20.02 17.04
C ALA A 76 -2.73 19.75 17.75
N ALA A 77 -3.85 19.73 17.02
CA ALA A 77 -5.17 19.41 17.57
C ALA A 77 -5.47 17.90 17.58
N LEU A 78 -4.58 17.08 17.01
CA LEU A 78 -4.70 15.61 16.92
C LEU A 78 -3.84 14.88 17.98
N ALA A 79 -3.11 15.62 18.81
CA ALA A 79 -2.24 15.10 19.87
C ALA A 79 -2.98 14.83 21.18
#